data_AF-A0A959Z1A8-F1
#
_entry.id   AF-A0A959Z1A8-F1
#
_cell.length_a   1.000
_cell.length_b   1.000
_cell.length_c   1.000
_cell.angle_alpha   90.00
_cell.angle_beta   90.00
_cell.angle_gamma   90.00
#
_symmetry.space_group_name_H-M   'P 1'
#
loop_
_entity.id
_entity.type
_entity.pdbx_description
1 polymer ?
#
loop_
_entity_poly.entity_id
_entity_poly.type
_entity_poly.pdbx_seq_one_letter_code
_entity_poly.pdbx_strand_id
1 'polypeptide(L)'
;VGALYQAPDGAIWFAAENHGVYRFANDTFTHLGPEHGLNTNGVLSIHTDREGREWFGGWGGLFRKLGPRFLSVTREGPWAP
;
A
#
# COMPACT_ATOMS: atom_id res chain seq x y z
N VAL A 1 -4.83 13.07 7.63
CA VAL A 1 -3.41 13.24 7.22
C VAL A 1 -2.98 11.97 6.52
N GLY A 2 -2.52 12.05 5.27
CA GLY A 2 -2.16 10.89 4.46
C GLY A 2 -0.65 10.77 4.20
N ALA A 3 -0.23 9.64 3.66
CA ALA A 3 1.13 9.42 3.15
C ALA A 3 1.28 9.94 1.71
N LEU A 4 2.49 10.39 1.35
CA LEU A 4 2.95 10.66 -0.02
C LEU A 4 4.35 10.03 -0.16
N TYR A 5 4.57 9.25 -1.21
CA TYR A 5 5.81 8.50 -1.42
C TYR A 5 6.11 8.36 -2.91
N GLN A 6 7.35 8.65 -3.31
CA GLN A 6 7.83 8.34 -4.66
C GLN A 6 8.50 6.95 -4.63
N ALA A 7 7.97 6.02 -5.41
CA ALA A 7 8.54 4.70 -5.58
C ALA A 7 9.81 4.73 -6.46
N PRO A 8 10.68 3.70 -6.39
CA PRO A 8 11.91 3.64 -7.19
C PRO A 8 11.70 3.68 -8.70
N ASP A 9 10.53 3.28 -9.18
CA ASP A 9 10.13 3.35 -10.60
C ASP A 9 9.62 4.74 -11.03
N GLY A 10 9.68 5.73 -10.12
CA GLY A 10 9.21 7.09 -10.35
C GLY A 10 7.71 7.29 -10.12
N ALA A 11 6.95 6.24 -9.84
CA ALA A 11 5.52 6.35 -9.55
C ALA A 11 5.29 7.09 -8.22
N ILE A 12 4.20 7.85 -8.16
CA ILE A 12 3.78 8.54 -6.94
C ILE A 12 2.67 7.76 -6.28
N TRP A 13 2.91 7.34 -5.05
CA TRP A 13 1.92 6.77 -4.16
C TRP A 13 1.40 7.83 -3.21
N PHE A 14 0.09 7.89 -3.00
CA PHE A 14 -0.50 8.72 -1.96
C PHE A 14 -1.74 8.08 -1.33
N ALA A 15 -1.94 8.34 -0.05
CA ALA A 15 -3.11 7.88 0.69
C ALA A 15 -4.20 8.95 0.68
N ALA A 16 -5.43 8.51 0.45
CA ALA A 16 -6.64 9.31 0.60
C ALA A 16 -7.44 8.71 1.76
N GLU A 17 -7.53 9.44 2.86
CA GLU A 17 -8.22 9.00 4.08
C GLU A 17 -9.68 8.61 3.77
N ASN A 18 -10.12 7.45 4.27
CA ASN A 18 -11.39 6.77 3.94
C ASN A 18 -11.57 6.34 2.48
N HIS A 19 -10.60 6.58 1.60
CA HIS A 19 -10.66 6.25 0.17
C HIS A 19 -9.53 5.35 -0.31
N GLY A 20 -8.68 4.83 0.58
CA GLY A 20 -7.60 3.89 0.23
C GLY A 20 -6.33 4.60 -0.25
N VAL A 21 -5.65 4.01 -1.23
CA VAL A 21 -4.41 4.54 -1.80
C VAL A 21 -4.50 4.66 -3.31
N TYR A 22 -3.76 5.61 -3.85
CA TYR A 22 -3.65 5.86 -5.29
C TYR A 22 -2.19 5.75 -5.71
N ARG A 23 -1.96 5.13 -6.87
CA ARG A 23 -0.68 5.15 -7.59
C ARG A 23 -0.85 5.98 -8.85
N PHE A 24 -0.02 6.99 -9.03
CA PHE A 24 0.09 7.76 -10.25
C PHE A 24 1.37 7.38 -10.98
N ALA A 25 1.24 6.85 -12.20
CA ALA A 25 2.35 6.52 -13.08
C ALA A 25 1.89 6.56 -14.53
N ASN A 26 2.76 6.99 -15.45
CA ASN A 26 2.46 7.06 -16.88
C ASN A 26 1.13 7.78 -17.16
N ASP A 27 0.94 8.95 -16.54
CA ASP A 27 -0.27 9.78 -16.63
C ASP A 27 -1.59 9.07 -16.24
N THR A 28 -1.51 7.98 -15.49
CA THR A 28 -2.65 7.17 -15.09
C THR A 28 -2.73 7.02 -13.57
N PHE A 29 -3.93 7.21 -13.02
CA PHE A 29 -4.23 6.88 -11.63
C PHE A 29 -4.78 5.47 -11.50
N THR A 30 -4.19 4.68 -10.60
CA THR A 30 -4.74 3.39 -10.15
C THR A 30 -5.20 3.54 -8.70
N HIS A 31 -6.48 3.28 -8.45
CA HIS A 31 -7.06 3.27 -7.12
C HIS A 31 -7.01 1.87 -6.51
N LEU A 32 -6.74 1.81 -5.21
CA LEU A 32 -6.66 0.57 -4.44
C LEU A 32 -7.28 0.78 -3.05
N GLY A 33 -8.45 0.20 -2.82
CA GLY A 33 -9.20 0.29 -1.56
C GLY A 33 -9.61 -1.06 -0.93
N PRO A 34 -10.68 -1.07 -0.10
CA PRO A 34 -11.17 -2.26 0.60
C PRO A 34 -11.48 -3.45 -0.31
N GLU A 35 -11.97 -3.21 -1.53
CA GLU A 35 -12.24 -4.23 -2.55
C GLU A 35 -10.98 -5.01 -2.97
N HIS A 36 -9.80 -4.44 -2.72
CA HIS A 36 -8.50 -5.04 -2.96
C HIS A 36 -7.91 -5.73 -1.71
N GLY A 37 -8.59 -5.68 -0.56
CA GLY A 37 -8.13 -6.25 0.72
C GLY A 37 -7.38 -5.26 1.62
N LEU A 38 -7.34 -3.97 1.25
CA LEU A 38 -6.81 -2.92 2.11
C LEU A 38 -7.84 -2.57 3.18
N ASN A 39 -7.89 -3.39 4.24
CA ASN A 39 -8.87 -3.28 5.33
C ASN A 39 -8.45 -2.22 6.36
N THR A 40 -8.32 -0.98 5.90
CA THR A 40 -8.02 0.18 6.73
C THR A 40 -8.64 1.43 6.13
N ASN A 41 -8.98 2.39 6.98
CA ASN A 41 -9.48 3.70 6.57
C ASN A 41 -8.38 4.78 6.54
N GLY A 42 -7.15 4.46 6.94
CA GLY A 42 -6.06 5.43 6.90
C GLY A 42 -4.69 4.76 6.81
N VAL A 43 -4.06 4.95 5.65
CA VAL A 43 -2.65 4.63 5.42
C VAL A 43 -1.80 5.85 5.76
N LEU A 44 -0.81 5.63 6.63
CA LEU A 44 0.06 6.66 7.20
C LEU A 44 1.50 6.56 6.69
N SER A 45 1.90 5.40 6.15
CA SER A 45 3.21 5.19 5.54
C SER A 45 3.11 4.30 4.31
N ILE A 46 3.93 4.60 3.30
CA ILE A 46 4.06 3.80 2.07
C ILE A 46 5.55 3.66 1.79
N HIS A 47 6.01 2.45 1.46
CA HIS A 47 7.41 2.20 1.20
C HIS A 47 7.61 1.02 0.23
N THR A 48 8.64 1.10 -0.61
CA THR A 48 9.11 -0.03 -1.41
C THR A 48 10.42 -0.50 -0.81
N ASP A 49 10.51 -1.78 -0.45
CA ASP A 49 11.76 -2.33 0.09
C ASP A 49 12.78 -2.69 -1.00
N ARG A 50 13.93 -3.23 -0.57
CA ARG A 50 15.04 -3.59 -1.46
C ARG A 50 14.75 -4.72 -2.45
N GLU A 51 13.72 -5.53 -2.18
CA GLU A 51 13.25 -6.60 -3.08
C GLU A 51 12.16 -6.10 -4.03
N GLY A 52 11.83 -4.81 -4.00
CA GLY A 52 10.75 -4.23 -4.81
C GLY A 52 9.36 -4.49 -4.25
N ARG A 53 9.23 -4.98 -3.01
CA ARG A 53 7.93 -5.24 -2.39
C ARG A 53 7.35 -3.93 -1.87
N GLU A 54 6.07 -3.69 -2.15
CA GLU A 54 5.36 -2.48 -1.75
C GLU A 54 4.59 -2.72 -0.44
N TRP A 55 4.83 -1.83 0.52
CA TRP A 55 4.34 -1.91 1.88
C TRP A 55 3.56 -0.66 2.26
N PHE A 56 2.49 -0.87 3.02
CA PHE A 56 1.54 0.16 3.41
C PHE A 56 1.25 0.00 4.89
N GLY A 57 1.63 0.99 5.70
CA GLY A 57 1.41 0.99 7.15
C GLY A 57 0.33 1.99 7.52
N GLY A 58 -0.57 1.61 8.42
CA GLY A 58 -1.66 2.47 8.84
C GLY A 58 -2.46 1.89 10.00
N TRP A 59 -3.69 2.37 10.16
CA TRP A 59 -4.63 1.75 11.08
C TRP A 59 -4.87 0.30 10.68
N GLY A 60 -4.97 -0.62 11.65
CA GLY A 60 -5.14 -2.04 11.36
C GLY A 60 -3.84 -2.80 11.01
N GLY A 61 -2.68 -2.12 10.94
CA GLY A 61 -1.37 -2.77 10.88
C GLY A 61 -0.60 -2.51 9.59
N LEU A 62 0.12 -3.53 9.14
CA LEU A 62 0.99 -3.49 7.95
C LEU A 62 0.38 -4.33 6.83
N PHE A 63 0.38 -3.81 5.62
CA PHE A 63 -0.17 -4.47 4.44
C PHE A 63 0.89 -4.59 3.36
N ARG A 64 1.05 -5.78 2.79
CA ARG A 64 1.92 -6.04 1.63
C ARG A 64 1.07 -6.12 0.38
N LYS A 65 1.43 -5.37 -0.66
CA LYS A 65 0.76 -5.47 -1.97
C LYS A 65 1.25 -6.69 -2.75
N LEU A 66 0.32 -7.45 -3.29
CA LEU A 66 0.50 -8.67 -4.09
C LEU A 66 -0.31 -8.52 -5.38
N GLY A 67 0.32 -7.96 -6.42
CA GLY A 67 -0.40 -7.55 -7.63
C GLY A 67 -1.45 -6.49 -7.31
N PRO A 68 -2.75 -6.71 -7.61
CA PRO A 68 -3.82 -5.79 -7.24
C PRO A 68 -4.37 -6.02 -5.82
N ARG A 69 -3.91 -7.05 -5.09
CA ARG A 69 -4.44 -7.39 -3.74
C ARG A 69 -3.52 -6.90 -2.63
N PHE A 70 -4.07 -6.76 -1.43
CA PHE A 70 -3.32 -6.55 -0.20
C PHE A 70 -3.42 -7.77 0.69
N LEU A 71 -2.29 -8.12 1.28
CA LEU A 71 -2.18 -9.08 2.34
C LEU A 71 -1.92 -8.35 3.65
N SER A 72 -2.79 -8.54 4.64
CA SER A 72 -2.55 -8.06 6.01
C SER A 72 -1.45 -8.90 6.65
N VAL A 73 -0.38 -8.25 7.09
CA VAL A 73 0.76 -8.89 7.74
C VAL A 73 0.49 -8.93 9.24
N THR A 74 0.30 -10.14 9.74
CA THR A 74 0.09 -10.41 11.17
C THR A 74 1.41 -10.81 11.84
N ARG A 75 1.36 -11.06 13.15
CA ARG A 75 2.50 -11.56 13.93
C ARG A 75 3.09 -12.86 13.37
N GLU A 76 2.24 -13.74 12.83
CA GLU A 76 2.68 -15.00 12.22
C GLU A 76 3.26 -14.77 10.82
N GLY A 77 2.81 -13.70 10.16
CA GLY A 77 3.23 -13.27 8.83
C GLY A 77 3.03 -14.34 7.74
N PRO A 78 3.23 -13.97 6.47
CA PRO A 78 3.27 -14.94 5.37
C PRO A 78 4.68 -15.48 5.14
N TRP A 79 5.52 -15.44 6.17
CA TRP A 79 6.84 -16.03 6.11
C TRP A 79 6.60 -17.54 6.14
N ALA A 80 6.55 -18.17 4.96
CA ALA A 80 6.82 -19.60 4.90
C ALA A 80 8.15 -19.83 5.66
N PRO A 81 8.32 -20.97 6.36
CA PRO A 81 9.60 -21.31 6.96
C PRO A 81 10.74 -21.23 5.95
#